data_AF-A0A7J4FRY4-F1
#
_entry.id   AF-A0A7J4FRY4-F1
#
_cell.length_a   1.000
_cell.length_b   1.000
_cell.length_c   1.000
_cell.angle_alpha   90.00
_cell.angle_beta   90.00
_cell.angle_gamma   90.00
#
_symmetry.space_group_name_H-M   'P 1'
#
loop_
_entity.id
_entity.type
_entity.pdbx_description
1 polymer ?
#
loop_
_entity_poly.entity_id
_entity_poly.type
_entity_poly.pdbx_seq_one_letter_code
_entity_poly.pdbx_strand_id
1 'polypeptide(L)'
;MEPQAIQIVSPTDHGLERAKVLASPYEFTMATRAKWEMIVADEDMTIVKSAVEEIKIRKIELQKDLLAILCAFTPHPLVSVVRVGSGVGVAPVESDRCIEVAYIVGQETGEIEKDDLLGVLNILPIMFTREARAPVRIRE
;
A
#
# COMPACT_ATOMS: atom_id res chain seq x y z
N MET A 1 5.83 -13.34 -20.39
CA MET A 1 4.43 -13.66 -20.08
C MET A 1 3.57 -12.76 -20.94
N GLU A 2 2.51 -13.29 -21.56
CA GLU A 2 1.70 -12.52 -22.50
C GLU A 2 0.92 -11.38 -21.81
N PRO A 3 0.82 -10.19 -22.42
CA PRO A 3 -0.06 -9.13 -21.94
C PRO A 3 -1.52 -9.59 -21.92
N GLN A 4 -2.25 -9.12 -20.93
CA GLN A 4 -3.67 -9.42 -20.70
C GLN A 4 -4.45 -8.11 -20.69
N ALA A 5 -5.59 -8.11 -21.40
CA ALA A 5 -6.56 -7.03 -21.29
C ALA A 5 -7.36 -7.24 -20.00
N ILE A 6 -7.08 -6.41 -18.99
CA ILE A 6 -7.71 -6.45 -17.68
C ILE A 6 -8.47 -5.16 -17.41
N GLN A 7 -9.34 -5.20 -16.41
CA GLN A 7 -10.06 -4.03 -15.93
C GLN A 7 -9.57 -3.66 -14.54
N ILE A 8 -9.00 -2.46 -14.43
CA ILE A 8 -8.60 -1.89 -13.15
C ILE A 8 -9.77 -1.10 -12.59
N VAL A 9 -10.10 -1.32 -11.32
CA VAL A 9 -11.11 -0.58 -10.57
C VAL A 9 -10.39 0.22 -9.49
N SER A 10 -10.56 1.54 -9.48
CA SER A 10 -9.88 2.43 -8.55
C SER A 10 -10.83 3.46 -7.94
N PRO A 11 -10.63 3.82 -6.66
CA PRO A 11 -11.34 4.94 -6.07
C PRO A 11 -10.82 6.27 -6.62
N THR A 12 -11.72 7.22 -6.81
CA THR A 12 -11.49 8.61 -7.22
C THR A 12 -12.38 9.53 -6.38
N ASP A 13 -12.12 10.84 -6.40
CA ASP A 13 -12.94 11.84 -5.70
C ASP A 13 -14.42 11.85 -6.15
N HIS A 14 -14.71 11.27 -7.31
CA HIS A 14 -16.06 11.18 -7.90
C HIS A 14 -16.66 9.76 -7.81
N GLY A 15 -16.06 8.87 -7.03
CA GLY A 15 -16.49 7.47 -6.89
C GLY A 15 -15.54 6.48 -7.58
N LEU A 16 -16.08 5.37 -8.10
CA LEU A 16 -15.25 4.32 -8.70
C LEU A 16 -15.02 4.55 -10.20
N GLU A 17 -13.77 4.62 -10.62
CA GLU A 17 -13.37 4.58 -12.03
C GLU A 17 -13.07 3.13 -12.45
N ARG A 18 -13.38 2.82 -13.71
CA ARG A 18 -13.05 1.56 -14.37
C ARG A 18 -12.24 1.86 -15.62
N ALA A 19 -11.01 1.33 -15.70
CA ALA A 19 -10.15 1.50 -16.86
C ALA A 19 -9.76 0.13 -17.43
N LYS A 20 -9.98 -0.08 -18.73
CA LYS A 20 -9.40 -1.21 -19.46
C LYS A 20 -7.92 -0.94 -19.73
N VAL A 21 -7.09 -1.90 -19.37
CA VAL A 21 -5.63 -1.77 -19.41
C VAL A 21 -5.03 -3.05 -19.95
N LEU A 22 -4.04 -2.90 -20.83
CA LEU A 22 -3.16 -4.00 -21.24
C LEU A 22 -1.98 -4.05 -20.27
N ALA A 23 -1.89 -5.13 -19.48
CA ALA A 23 -0.83 -5.32 -18.48
C ALA A 23 -0.25 -6.74 -18.60
N SER A 24 1.04 -6.92 -18.32
CA SER A 24 1.67 -8.24 -18.28
C SER A 24 2.01 -8.62 -16.84
N PRO A 25 1.96 -9.92 -16.48
CA PRO A 25 2.59 -10.36 -15.25
C PRO A 25 4.12 -10.26 -15.37
N TYR A 26 4.81 -10.08 -14.24
CA TYR A 26 6.28 -9.99 -14.16
C TYR A 26 6.85 -10.88 -13.08
N GLU A 27 8.10 -11.29 -13.29
CA GLU A 27 8.93 -11.95 -12.29
C GLU A 27 9.93 -10.93 -11.76
N PHE A 28 10.21 -11.01 -10.46
CA PHE A 28 11.24 -10.22 -9.82
C PHE A 28 12.05 -11.08 -8.86
N THR A 29 13.31 -10.72 -8.65
CA THR A 29 14.11 -11.19 -7.53
C THR A 29 14.05 -10.17 -6.40
N MET A 30 14.24 -10.65 -5.18
CA MET A 30 14.21 -9.82 -3.98
C MET A 30 15.52 -10.01 -3.21
N ALA A 31 16.08 -8.91 -2.70
CA ALA A 31 17.26 -8.95 -1.86
C ALA A 31 16.95 -9.62 -0.51
N THR A 32 17.98 -10.21 0.10
CA THR A 32 17.89 -10.82 1.44
C THR A 32 18.03 -9.80 2.58
N ARG A 33 18.37 -8.54 2.25
CA ARG A 33 18.46 -7.43 3.20
C ARG A 33 17.25 -6.53 3.03
N ALA A 34 16.62 -6.19 4.16
CA ALA A 34 15.49 -5.26 4.21
C ALA A 34 15.80 -4.06 5.11
N LYS A 35 15.04 -2.98 4.92
CA LYS A 35 14.93 -1.85 5.85
C LYS A 35 13.58 -1.94 6.56
N TRP A 36 13.53 -1.63 7.85
CA TRP A 36 12.26 -1.35 8.52
C TRP A 36 11.86 0.11 8.33
N GLU A 37 10.65 0.33 7.86
CA GLU A 37 10.02 1.64 7.75
C GLU A 37 8.82 1.70 8.69
N MET A 38 8.71 2.76 9.47
CA MET A 38 7.66 2.89 10.49
C MET A 38 6.38 3.43 9.88
N ILE A 39 5.25 2.83 10.25
CA ILE A 39 3.91 3.33 9.96
C ILE A 39 3.46 4.12 11.18
N VAL A 40 3.51 5.45 11.09
CA VAL A 40 3.26 6.35 12.22
C VAL A 40 2.01 7.16 11.95
N ALA A 41 1.06 7.20 12.90
CA ALA A 41 -0.15 7.99 12.80
C ALA A 41 0.18 9.48 12.60
N ASP A 42 -0.54 10.16 11.70
CA ASP A 42 -0.42 11.61 11.50
C ASP A 42 -1.64 12.39 11.99
N GLU A 43 -2.63 11.70 12.55
CA GLU A 43 -3.84 12.26 13.15
C GLU A 43 -4.30 11.43 14.35
N ASP A 44 -5.12 12.04 15.22
CA ASP A 44 -5.79 11.36 16.32
C ASP A 44 -7.05 10.65 15.80
N MET A 45 -7.36 9.46 16.31
CA MET A 45 -8.53 8.68 15.91
C MET A 45 -9.04 7.77 17.03
N THR A 46 -10.35 7.79 17.27
CA THR A 46 -11.02 6.76 18.07
C THR A 46 -11.30 5.54 17.20
N ILE A 47 -10.75 4.38 17.56
CA ILE A 47 -11.03 3.11 16.89
C ILE A 47 -12.01 2.28 17.72
N VAL A 48 -12.97 1.63 17.05
CA VAL A 48 -13.89 0.68 17.66
C VAL A 48 -13.43 -0.74 17.38
N LYS A 49 -13.56 -1.62 18.37
CA LYS A 49 -13.29 -3.05 18.20
C LYS A 49 -13.97 -3.63 16.95
N SER A 50 -13.20 -4.36 16.16
CA SER A 50 -13.59 -4.99 14.90
C SER A 50 -13.96 -4.04 13.75
N ALA A 51 -13.88 -2.73 13.93
CA ALA A 51 -14.07 -1.77 12.85
C ALA A 51 -12.86 -1.79 11.89
N VAL A 52 -13.12 -1.55 10.61
CA VAL A 52 -12.08 -1.31 9.60
C VAL A 52 -12.13 0.16 9.26
N GLU A 53 -11.06 0.87 9.56
CA GLU A 53 -10.97 2.31 9.35
C GLU A 53 -9.73 2.66 8.53
N GLU A 54 -9.79 3.83 7.87
CA GLU A 54 -8.66 4.45 7.20
C GLU A 54 -8.11 5.56 8.11
N ILE A 55 -6.80 5.55 8.35
CA ILE A 55 -6.11 6.59 9.15
C ILE A 55 -4.94 7.17 8.35
N LYS A 56 -4.75 8.49 8.42
CA LYS A 56 -3.58 9.17 7.86
C LYS A 56 -2.32 8.78 8.62
N ILE A 57 -1.26 8.56 7.86
CA ILE A 57 0.07 8.26 8.41
C ILE A 57 1.10 9.24 7.85
N ARG A 58 2.24 9.34 8.53
CA ARG A 58 3.38 10.08 7.99
C ARG A 58 3.79 9.50 6.64
N LYS A 59 3.99 10.38 5.67
CA LYS A 59 4.30 10.04 4.29
C LYS A 59 5.53 9.11 4.19
N ILE A 60 5.39 8.01 3.47
CA ILE A 60 6.48 7.10 3.10
C ILE A 60 6.63 7.10 1.58
N GLU A 61 7.81 7.50 1.10
CA GLU A 61 8.17 7.42 -0.31
C GLU A 61 8.68 6.01 -0.64
N LEU A 62 8.11 5.37 -1.66
CA LEU A 62 8.45 4.02 -2.09
C LEU A 62 8.87 4.02 -3.55
N GLN A 63 10.18 3.90 -3.78
CA GLN A 63 10.74 3.82 -5.13
C GLN A 63 10.24 2.57 -5.88
N LYS A 64 10.21 2.64 -7.21
CA LYS A 64 9.74 1.55 -8.08
C LYS A 64 10.48 0.22 -7.92
N ASP A 65 11.73 0.26 -7.48
CA ASP A 65 12.60 -0.89 -7.24
C ASP A 65 12.56 -1.39 -5.79
N LEU A 66 11.57 -0.92 -5.01
CA LEU A 66 11.33 -1.35 -3.64
C LEU A 66 9.97 -2.04 -3.51
N LEU A 67 9.94 -3.11 -2.72
CA LEU A 67 8.73 -3.80 -2.30
C LEU A 67 8.50 -3.55 -0.82
N ALA A 68 7.30 -3.08 -0.48
CA ALA A 68 6.86 -2.93 0.90
C ALA A 68 6.00 -4.13 1.31
N ILE A 69 6.40 -4.82 2.37
CA ILE A 69 5.66 -5.95 2.96
C ILE A 69 5.36 -5.62 4.41
N LEU A 70 4.09 -5.68 4.81
CA LEU A 70 3.71 -5.50 6.22
C LEU A 70 4.43 -6.53 7.10
N CYS A 71 5.00 -6.05 8.20
CA CYS A 71 5.52 -6.93 9.24
C CYS A 71 4.36 -7.68 9.88
N ALA A 72 4.51 -9.00 10.03
CA ALA A 72 3.49 -9.84 10.67
C ALA A 72 3.32 -9.53 12.17
N PHE A 73 4.33 -8.92 12.79
CA PHE A 73 4.27 -8.46 14.17
C PHE A 73 3.73 -7.04 14.23
N THR A 74 2.55 -6.89 14.81
CA THR A 74 1.91 -5.60 15.04
C THR A 74 2.37 -5.04 16.39
N PRO A 75 3.00 -3.84 16.45
CA PRO A 75 3.44 -3.24 17.69
C PRO A 75 2.31 -2.59 18.49
N HIS A 76 1.20 -2.23 17.84
CA HIS A 76 0.12 -1.47 18.47
C HIS A 76 -0.95 -2.38 19.10
N PRO A 77 -1.30 -2.21 20.40
CA PRO A 77 -2.24 -3.10 21.08
C PRO A 77 -3.70 -2.93 20.63
N LEU A 78 -4.08 -1.73 20.18
CA LEU A 78 -5.47 -1.44 19.80
C LEU A 78 -5.81 -1.81 18.36
N VAL A 79 -4.82 -1.92 17.46
CA VAL A 79 -5.10 -2.05 16.02
C VAL A 79 -4.12 -2.96 15.33
N SER A 80 -4.50 -3.48 14.16
CA SER A 80 -3.59 -4.11 13.21
C SER A 80 -3.69 -3.46 11.85
N VAL A 81 -2.54 -3.07 11.29
CA VAL A 81 -2.48 -2.56 9.91
C VAL A 81 -2.66 -3.72 8.96
N VAL A 82 -3.69 -3.65 8.11
CA VAL A 82 -4.01 -4.71 7.12
C VAL A 82 -3.55 -4.35 5.71
N ARG A 83 -3.48 -3.06 5.41
CA ARG A 83 -3.10 -2.54 4.10
C ARG A 83 -2.59 -1.11 4.27
N VAL A 84 -1.74 -0.68 3.36
CA VAL A 84 -1.36 0.73 3.21
C VAL A 84 -1.67 1.22 1.79
N GLY A 85 -1.76 2.53 1.59
CA GLY A 85 -2.04 3.12 0.29
C GLY A 85 -1.70 4.61 0.21
N SER A 86 -1.90 5.18 -0.98
CA SER A 86 -1.70 6.61 -1.28
C SER A 86 -2.91 7.50 -0.92
N GLY A 87 -3.97 6.94 -0.31
CA GLY A 87 -5.24 7.63 -0.06
C GLY A 87 -6.16 7.72 -1.28
N VAL A 88 -5.61 8.00 -2.48
CA VAL A 88 -6.41 8.10 -3.71
C VAL A 88 -5.75 7.36 -4.88
N GLY A 89 -6.58 6.74 -5.72
CA GLY A 89 -6.18 6.16 -6.99
C GLY A 89 -5.39 4.85 -6.89
N VAL A 90 -4.76 4.50 -8.01
CA VAL A 90 -3.89 3.33 -8.16
C VAL A 90 -2.61 3.75 -8.83
N ALA A 91 -1.48 3.30 -8.31
CA ALA A 91 -0.17 3.54 -8.89
C ALA A 91 0.44 2.21 -9.38
N PRO A 92 0.92 2.15 -10.63
CA PRO A 92 1.59 0.96 -11.15
C PRO A 92 2.90 0.70 -10.41
N VAL A 93 3.27 -0.57 -10.28
CA VAL A 93 4.48 -1.00 -9.52
C VAL A 93 5.78 -0.53 -10.18
N GLU A 94 5.72 -0.19 -11.47
CA GLU A 94 6.81 0.33 -12.29
C GLU A 94 7.12 1.81 -12.03
N SER A 95 6.28 2.49 -11.25
CA SER A 95 6.44 3.90 -10.87
C SER A 95 6.80 4.06 -9.40
N ASP A 96 7.44 5.17 -9.07
CA ASP A 96 7.59 5.58 -7.69
C ASP A 96 6.19 5.83 -7.10
N ARG A 97 6.01 5.38 -5.86
CA ARG A 97 4.73 5.34 -5.16
C ARG A 97 4.85 6.10 -3.85
N CYS A 98 3.71 6.58 -3.38
CA CYS A 98 3.59 7.22 -2.09
C CYS A 98 2.63 6.43 -1.21
N ILE A 99 2.92 6.36 0.09
CA ILE A 99 2.06 5.76 1.09
C ILE A 99 1.74 6.84 2.14
N GLU A 100 0.46 7.16 2.29
CA GLU A 100 -0.06 8.25 3.14
C GLU A 100 -1.21 7.82 4.04
N VAL A 101 -1.80 6.65 3.78
CA VAL A 101 -2.86 6.08 4.61
C VAL A 101 -2.56 4.64 4.98
N ALA A 102 -3.02 4.25 6.17
CA ALA A 102 -3.10 2.87 6.61
C ALA A 102 -4.57 2.48 6.81
N TYR A 103 -4.92 1.28 6.34
CA TYR A 103 -6.18 0.64 6.68
C TYR A 103 -5.92 -0.25 7.89
N ILE A 104 -6.67 -0.01 8.95
CA ILE A 104 -6.49 -0.63 10.25
C ILE A 104 -7.74 -1.40 10.66
N VAL A 105 -7.54 -2.50 11.38
CA VAL A 105 -8.61 -3.24 12.06
C VAL A 105 -8.47 -3.02 13.56
N GLY A 106 -9.54 -2.57 14.21
CA GLY A 106 -9.59 -2.46 15.67
C GLY A 106 -9.55 -3.82 16.35
N GLN A 107 -8.54 -4.08 17.17
CA GLN A 107 -8.46 -5.24 18.06
C GLN A 107 -9.25 -4.98 19.35
N GLU A 108 -9.19 -3.74 19.84
CA GLU A 108 -9.97 -3.25 20.98
C GLU A 108 -10.41 -1.81 20.73
N THR A 109 -11.40 -1.34 21.49
CA THR A 109 -11.84 0.06 21.43
C THR A 109 -10.89 0.95 22.23
N GLY A 110 -10.48 2.07 21.64
CA GLY A 110 -9.64 3.06 22.30
C GLY A 110 -9.24 4.22 21.39
N GLU A 111 -8.32 5.03 21.87
CA GLU A 111 -7.79 6.20 21.15
C GLU A 111 -6.42 5.88 20.57
N ILE A 112 -6.22 6.27 19.32
CA ILE A 112 -4.92 6.33 18.64
C ILE A 112 -4.54 7.80 18.63
N GLU A 113 -3.34 8.12 19.09
CA GLU A 113 -2.83 9.48 19.08
C GLU A 113 -1.90 9.69 17.87
N LYS A 114 -1.86 10.93 17.38
CA LYS A 114 -0.85 11.36 16.43
C LYS A 114 0.54 10.99 16.97
N ASP A 115 1.40 10.53 16.07
CA ASP A 115 2.75 10.05 16.35
C ASP A 115 2.86 8.63 16.94
N ASP A 116 1.74 7.93 17.16
CA ASP A 116 1.73 6.52 17.54
C ASP A 116 2.29 5.61 16.43
N LEU A 117 3.09 4.63 16.85
CA LEU A 117 3.59 3.57 15.95
C LEU A 117 2.50 2.51 15.74
N LEU A 118 1.90 2.52 14.55
CA LEU A 118 0.84 1.58 14.17
C LEU A 118 1.39 0.25 13.67
N GLY A 119 2.56 0.28 13.01
CA GLY A 119 3.11 -0.87 12.33
C GLY A 119 4.49 -0.63 11.71
N VAL A 120 5.01 -1.66 11.05
CA VAL A 120 6.30 -1.61 10.36
C VAL A 120 6.16 -2.26 8.98
N LEU A 121 6.75 -1.62 7.96
CA LEU A 121 6.96 -2.20 6.65
C LEU A 121 8.38 -2.74 6.55
N ASN A 122 8.51 -3.98 6.07
CA ASN A 122 9.76 -4.50 5.53
C ASN A 122 9.90 -3.98 4.10
N ILE A 123 10.87 -3.10 3.89
CA ILE A 123 11.20 -2.53 2.59
C ILE A 123 12.34 -3.35 2.00
N LEU A 124 12.06 -4.05 0.91
CA LEU A 124 13.01 -4.96 0.25
C LEU A 124 13.32 -4.44 -1.15
N PRO A 125 14.60 -4.26 -1.50
CA PRO A 125 15.00 -4.05 -2.88
C PRO A 125 14.59 -5.23 -3.76
N ILE A 126 14.04 -4.92 -4.92
CA ILE A 126 13.67 -5.88 -5.95
C ILE A 126 14.33 -5.52 -7.29
N MET A 127 14.51 -6.54 -8.12
CA MET A 127 14.95 -6.38 -9.50
C MET A 127 14.02 -7.18 -10.40
N PHE A 128 13.42 -6.52 -11.39
CA PHE A 128 12.63 -7.21 -12.41
C PHE A 128 13.56 -8.08 -13.26
N THR A 129 13.30 -9.39 -13.31
CA THR A 129 14.13 -10.35 -14.06
C THR A 129 13.64 -10.56 -15.50
N ARG A 130 12.46 -10.03 -15.82
CA ARG A 130 11.90 -9.91 -17.17
C ARG A 130 11.36 -8.50 -17.34
N GLU A 131 11.32 -8.01 -18.58
CA GLU A 131 10.87 -6.63 -18.86
C GLU A 131 9.49 -6.35 -18.26
N ALA A 132 9.46 -5.49 -17.24
CA ALA A 132 8.25 -4.87 -16.74
C ALA A 132 7.75 -3.86 -17.77
N ARG A 133 6.63 -4.16 -18.44
CA ARG A 133 5.97 -3.24 -19.37
C ARG A 133 4.99 -2.38 -18.59
N ALA A 134 5.19 -1.07 -18.65
CA ALA A 134 4.22 -0.15 -18.05
C ALA A 134 2.81 -0.44 -18.61
N PRO A 135 1.78 -0.54 -17.74
CA PRO A 135 0.42 -0.79 -18.20
C PRO A 135 -0.07 0.32 -19.15
N VAL A 136 -0.71 -0.08 -20.25
CA VAL A 136 -1.22 0.85 -21.27
C VAL A 136 -2.74 0.86 -21.25
N ARG A 137 -3.35 2.04 -21.07
CA ARG A 137 -4.82 2.19 -21.20
C ARG A 137 -5.26 1.84 -22.62
N ILE A 138 -6.25 0.97 -22.72
CA ILE A 138 -6.91 0.66 -23.99
C ILE A 138 -7.94 1.77 -24.22
N ARG A 139 -7.74 2.60 -25.24
CA ARG A 139 -8.76 3.55 -25.70
C ARG A 139 -9.79 2.78 -26.51
N GLU A 140 -11.05 2.87 -26.13
CA GLU A 140 -12.18 2.46 -26.97
C GLU A 140 -12.43 3.50 -28.07
#